data_AF-A0A3B9P805-F1
#
_entry.id   AF-A0A3B9P805-F1
#
_cell.length_a   1.000
_cell.length_b   1.000
_cell.length_c   1.000
_cell.angle_alpha   90.00
_cell.angle_beta   90.00
_cell.angle_gamma   90.00
#
_symmetry.space_group_name_H-M   'P 1'
#
loop_
_entity.id
_entity.type
_entity.pdbx_description
1 polymer ?
#
loop_
_entity_poly.entity_id
_entity_poly.type
_entity_poly.pdbx_seq_one_letter_code
_entity_poly.pdbx_strand_id
1 'polypeptide(L)'
;MDPKEINTNEEDEIQHQEALRSMAKNIHQETEKVMGDIKEYIQLSDADLKLIIHDLKRLANFLDAVIEAYPITFTLSEVMDAVKLDEPTLRQLLVDVGVNLDKTAQDTDETVTERDLIALLADRAGSKEGDLLADFLRGDSPKIVWG
;
A
#
# COMPACT_ATOMS: atom_id res chain seq x y z
N MET A 1 -30.88 -39.86 14.61
CA MET A 1 -29.52 -39.29 14.62
C MET A 1 -29.18 -39.02 13.17
N ASP A 2 -29.62 -37.86 12.70
CA ASP A 2 -29.36 -37.40 11.34
C ASP A 2 -27.93 -36.86 11.24
N PRO A 3 -27.18 -37.20 10.18
CA PRO A 3 -25.79 -36.79 10.04
C PRO A 3 -25.71 -35.31 9.67
N LYS A 4 -25.12 -34.53 10.60
CA LYS A 4 -24.36 -33.29 10.40
C LYS A 4 -24.65 -32.50 9.12
N GLU A 5 -25.59 -31.56 9.20
CA GLU A 5 -25.50 -30.29 8.47
C GLU A 5 -24.40 -29.44 9.11
N ILE A 6 -23.15 -29.73 8.77
CA ILE A 6 -22.07 -28.76 8.94
C ILE A 6 -21.34 -28.75 7.59
N ASN A 7 -21.28 -27.57 6.98
CA ASN A 7 -20.14 -27.03 6.24
C ASN A 7 -20.20 -26.70 4.74
N THR A 8 -21.34 -26.29 4.19
CA THR A 8 -21.35 -25.68 2.85
C THR A 8 -20.77 -24.25 2.84
N ASN A 9 -20.95 -23.50 3.92
CA ASN A 9 -20.59 -22.07 3.97
C ASN A 9 -19.08 -21.82 4.17
N GLU A 10 -18.38 -22.61 5.00
CA GLU A 10 -16.93 -22.43 5.19
C GLU A 10 -16.13 -22.94 3.98
N GLU A 11 -16.58 -23.99 3.30
CA GLU A 11 -15.94 -24.48 2.07
C GLU A 11 -16.06 -23.45 0.93
N ASP A 12 -17.22 -22.80 0.79
CA ASP A 12 -17.43 -21.73 -0.18
C ASP A 12 -16.57 -20.48 0.15
N GLU A 13 -16.44 -20.12 1.43
CA GLU A 13 -15.58 -19.03 1.89
C GLU A 13 -14.08 -19.31 1.64
N ILE A 14 -13.63 -20.54 1.89
CA ILE A 14 -12.25 -20.95 1.63
C ILE A 14 -11.95 -20.91 0.12
N GLN A 15 -12.84 -21.47 -0.70
CA GLN A 15 -12.69 -21.44 -2.17
C GLN A 15 -12.69 -20.01 -2.71
N HIS A 16 -13.53 -19.13 -2.16
CA HIS A 16 -13.56 -17.72 -2.52
C HIS A 16 -12.23 -17.02 -2.17
N GLN A 17 -11.70 -17.23 -0.97
CA GLN A 17 -10.41 -16.67 -0.55
C GLN A 17 -9.24 -17.19 -1.40
N GLU A 18 -9.25 -18.47 -1.75
CA GLU A 18 -8.23 -19.06 -2.64
C GLU A 18 -8.31 -18.48 -4.06
N ALA A 19 -9.52 -18.29 -4.59
CA ALA A 19 -9.74 -17.65 -5.88
C ALA A 19 -9.22 -16.20 -5.90
N LEU A 20 -9.50 -15.42 -4.84
CA LEU A 20 -9.00 -14.06 -4.69
C LEU A 20 -7.45 -14.02 -4.62
N ARG A 21 -6.84 -14.92 -3.84
CA ARG A 21 -5.38 -15.02 -3.73
C ARG A 21 -4.74 -15.40 -5.07
N SER A 22 -5.33 -16.36 -5.78
CA SER A 22 -4.88 -16.78 -7.10
C SER A 22 -4.96 -15.63 -8.11
N MET A 23 -6.07 -14.89 -8.11
CA MET A 23 -6.26 -13.72 -8.96
C MET A 23 -5.23 -12.63 -8.67
N ALA A 24 -5.00 -12.29 -7.39
CA ALA A 24 -3.98 -11.31 -6.99
C ALA A 24 -2.57 -11.71 -7.45
N LYS A 25 -2.22 -13.00 -7.29
CA LYS A 25 -0.92 -13.53 -7.75
C LYS A 25 -0.77 -13.46 -9.26
N ASN A 26 -1.81 -13.80 -10.01
CA ASN A 26 -1.81 -13.72 -11.47
C ASN A 26 -1.64 -12.27 -11.95
N ILE A 27 -2.35 -11.32 -11.34
CA ILE A 27 -2.20 -9.89 -11.65
C ILE A 27 -0.76 -9.43 -11.42
N HIS A 28 -0.15 -9.81 -10.30
CA HIS A 28 1.25 -9.47 -10.02
C HIS A 28 2.20 -10.04 -11.08
N GLN A 29 2.06 -11.31 -11.45
CA GLN A 29 2.90 -11.96 -12.45
C GLN A 29 2.78 -11.32 -13.84
N GLU A 30 1.56 -11.00 -14.28
CA GLU A 30 1.34 -10.33 -15.56
C GLU A 30 1.90 -8.90 -15.55
N THR A 31 1.83 -8.20 -14.42
CA THR A 31 2.42 -6.87 -14.26
C THR A 31 3.95 -6.91 -14.39
N GLU A 32 4.62 -7.87 -13.73
CA GLU A 32 6.06 -8.09 -13.87
C GLU A 32 6.46 -8.40 -15.31
N LYS A 33 5.67 -9.22 -16.01
CA LYS A 33 5.89 -9.55 -17.41
C LYS A 33 5.80 -8.31 -18.30
N VAL A 34 4.74 -7.51 -18.15
CA VAL A 34 4.59 -6.23 -18.89
C VAL A 34 5.77 -5.30 -18.64
N MET A 35 6.25 -5.19 -17.40
CA MET A 35 7.45 -4.40 -17.09
C MET A 35 8.71 -4.94 -17.78
N GLY A 36 8.85 -6.26 -17.86
CA GLY A 36 9.92 -6.92 -18.62
C GLY A 36 9.86 -6.59 -20.10
N ASP A 37 8.69 -6.77 -20.72
CA ASP A 37 8.46 -6.52 -22.15
C ASP A 37 8.75 -5.05 -22.53
N ILE A 38 8.36 -4.10 -21.67
CA ILE A 38 8.65 -2.67 -21.86
C ILE A 38 10.15 -2.40 -21.81
N LYS A 39 10.87 -2.99 -20.84
CA LYS A 39 12.32 -2.84 -20.73
C LYS A 39 13.04 -3.39 -21.96
N GLU A 40 12.64 -4.56 -22.43
CA GLU A 40 13.19 -5.17 -23.63
C GLU A 40 12.91 -4.31 -24.87
N TYR A 41 11.68 -3.81 -25.04
CA TYR A 41 11.32 -2.91 -26.13
C TYR A 41 12.17 -1.63 -26.17
N ILE A 42 12.40 -1.01 -25.01
CA ILE A 42 13.27 0.17 -24.88
C ILE A 42 14.71 -0.15 -25.29
N GLN A 43 15.25 -1.31 -24.89
CA GLN A 43 16.61 -1.72 -25.21
C GLN A 43 16.83 -2.07 -26.68
N LEU A 44 15.79 -2.64 -27.33
CA LEU A 44 15.88 -3.11 -28.71
C LEU A 44 15.57 -2.02 -29.75
N SER A 45 15.11 -0.84 -29.34
CA SER A 45 14.62 0.17 -30.27
C SER A 45 15.30 1.54 -30.13
N ASP A 46 15.72 2.11 -31.26
CA ASP A 46 15.84 3.57 -31.49
C ASP A 46 14.45 4.17 -31.84
N ALA A 47 13.36 3.43 -31.59
CA ALA A 47 12.03 3.75 -32.09
C ALA A 47 11.30 4.78 -31.20
N ASP A 48 10.21 5.33 -31.74
CA ASP A 48 9.40 6.34 -31.06
C ASP A 48 8.68 5.74 -29.83
N LEU A 49 9.23 5.98 -28.65
CA LEU A 49 8.68 5.52 -27.36
C LEU A 49 7.36 6.17 -26.96
N LYS A 50 6.82 7.13 -27.75
CA LYS A 50 5.61 7.88 -27.39
C LYS A 50 4.42 7.00 -27.06
N LEU A 51 4.22 5.88 -27.78
CA LEU A 51 3.09 4.99 -27.52
C LEU A 51 3.19 4.35 -26.13
N ILE A 52 4.34 3.75 -25.82
CA ILE A 52 4.61 3.14 -24.52
C ILE A 52 4.55 4.18 -23.39
N ILE A 53 5.13 5.38 -23.60
CA ILE A 53 5.06 6.48 -22.63
C ILE A 53 3.60 6.90 -22.39
N HIS A 54 2.78 6.96 -23.43
CA HIS A 54 1.37 7.32 -23.31
C HIS A 54 0.59 6.25 -22.52
N ASP A 55 0.85 4.97 -22.77
CA ASP A 55 0.21 3.88 -22.04
C ASP A 55 0.64 3.84 -20.57
N LEU A 56 1.92 4.06 -20.28
CA LEU A 56 2.43 4.21 -18.91
C LEU A 56 1.75 5.37 -18.17
N LYS A 57 1.54 6.51 -18.85
CA LYS A 57 0.78 7.63 -18.26
C LYS A 57 -0.67 7.27 -17.97
N ARG A 58 -1.32 6.50 -18.86
CA ARG A 58 -2.69 6.04 -18.63
C ARG A 58 -2.77 5.10 -17.44
N LEU A 59 -1.78 4.21 -17.28
CA LEU A 59 -1.66 3.35 -16.10
C LEU A 59 -1.44 4.17 -14.83
N ALA A 60 -0.60 5.19 -14.86
CA ALA A 60 -0.40 6.09 -13.73
C ALA A 60 -1.71 6.80 -13.32
N ASN A 61 -2.46 7.35 -14.28
CA ASN A 61 -3.74 7.99 -13.99
C ASN A 61 -4.78 7.01 -13.41
N PHE A 62 -4.79 5.77 -13.90
CA PHE A 62 -5.64 4.73 -13.36
C PHE A 62 -5.22 4.37 -11.92
N LEU A 63 -3.92 4.23 -11.67
CA LEU A 63 -3.37 3.99 -10.35
C LEU A 63 -3.76 5.11 -9.37
N ASP A 64 -3.64 6.38 -9.78
CA ASP A 64 -4.05 7.52 -8.96
C ASP A 64 -5.54 7.42 -8.55
N ALA A 65 -6.42 7.08 -9.50
CA ALA A 65 -7.84 6.91 -9.22
C ALA A 65 -8.12 5.71 -8.30
N VAL A 66 -7.36 4.62 -8.43
CA VAL A 66 -7.47 3.46 -7.55
C VAL A 66 -7.01 3.80 -6.14
N ILE A 67 -5.88 4.49 -5.98
CA ILE A 67 -5.38 4.94 -4.66
C ILE A 67 -6.35 5.93 -4.02
N GLU A 68 -6.98 6.81 -4.81
CA GLU A 68 -8.01 7.71 -4.29
C GLU A 68 -9.24 6.94 -3.77
N ALA A 69 -9.66 5.89 -4.45
CA ALA A 69 -10.79 5.05 -4.05
C ALA A 69 -10.44 4.06 -2.91
N TYR A 70 -9.19 3.59 -2.88
CA TYR A 70 -8.66 2.60 -1.95
C TYR A 70 -7.29 3.06 -1.44
N PRO A 71 -7.28 4.02 -0.49
CA PRO A 71 -6.04 4.55 0.04
C PRO A 71 -5.17 3.45 0.64
N ILE A 72 -3.88 3.52 0.36
CA ILE A 72 -2.92 2.70 1.10
C ILE A 72 -2.90 3.22 2.54
N THR A 73 -3.18 2.33 3.48
CA THR A 73 -3.24 2.62 4.91
C THR A 73 -2.19 1.83 5.67
N PHE A 74 -1.68 2.41 6.74
CA PHE A 74 -0.73 1.80 7.66
C PHE A 74 -1.26 1.95 9.08
N THR A 75 -1.01 0.97 9.95
CA THR A 75 -1.32 1.14 11.37
C THR A 75 -0.29 2.05 12.04
N LEU A 76 -0.68 2.73 13.12
CA LEU A 76 0.27 3.51 13.91
C LEU A 76 1.43 2.65 14.43
N SER A 77 1.18 1.39 14.80
CA SER A 77 2.22 0.43 15.18
C SER A 77 3.27 0.20 14.08
N GLU A 78 2.85 -0.01 12.82
CA GLU A 78 3.77 -0.18 11.69
C GLU A 78 4.66 1.04 11.50
N VAL A 79 4.06 2.23 11.58
CA VAL A 79 4.77 3.49 11.43
C VAL A 79 5.73 3.72 12.60
N MET A 80 5.29 3.50 13.85
CA MET A 80 6.13 3.59 15.04
C MET A 80 7.36 2.69 14.94
N ASP A 81 7.17 1.46 14.50
CA ASP A 81 8.26 0.51 14.29
C ASP A 81 9.22 0.96 13.20
N ALA A 82 8.71 1.60 12.14
CA ALA A 82 9.54 2.16 11.07
C ALA A 82 10.37 3.37 11.52
N VAL A 83 9.73 4.37 12.14
CA VAL A 83 10.38 5.63 12.50
C VAL A 83 11.00 5.64 13.90
N LYS A 84 10.83 4.57 14.68
CA LYS A 84 11.34 4.38 16.05
C LYS A 84 10.86 5.47 17.02
N LEU A 85 9.58 5.81 16.92
CA LEU A 85 8.90 6.76 17.80
C LEU A 85 7.91 6.05 18.71
N ASP A 86 7.67 6.62 19.89
CA ASP A 86 6.54 6.21 20.72
C ASP A 86 5.21 6.77 20.16
N GLU A 87 4.10 6.16 20.57
CA GLU A 87 2.77 6.51 20.09
C GLU A 87 2.40 7.98 20.36
N PRO A 88 2.62 8.54 21.57
CA PRO A 88 2.28 9.93 21.83
C PRO A 88 3.04 10.90 20.92
N THR A 89 4.32 10.65 20.68
CA THR A 89 5.14 11.49 19.78
C THR A 89 4.65 11.38 18.34
N LEU A 90 4.38 10.17 17.85
CA LEU A 90 3.90 9.98 16.49
C LEU A 90 2.53 10.65 16.27
N ARG A 91 1.58 10.46 17.18
CA ARG A 91 0.26 11.11 17.13
C ARG A 91 0.37 12.62 17.11
N GLN A 92 1.23 13.19 17.96
CA GLN A 92 1.48 14.62 18.00
C GLN A 92 1.99 15.14 16.66
N LEU A 93 2.98 14.48 16.05
CA LEU A 93 3.53 14.86 14.75
C LEU A 93 2.49 14.76 13.62
N LEU A 94 1.70 13.70 13.59
CA LEU A 94 0.65 13.50 12.58
C LEU A 94 -0.42 14.59 12.68
N VAL A 95 -0.86 14.95 13.88
CA VAL A 95 -1.83 16.05 14.03
C VAL A 95 -1.22 17.40 13.65
N ASP A 96 0.07 17.62 13.91
CA ASP A 96 0.74 18.87 13.54
C ASP A 96 0.81 19.08 12.02
N VAL A 97 0.82 18.00 11.23
CA VAL A 97 0.70 18.05 9.76
C VAL A 97 -0.74 17.95 9.25
N GLY A 98 -1.73 17.99 10.15
CA GLY A 98 -3.15 18.12 9.81
C GLY A 98 -3.94 16.82 9.76
N VAL A 99 -3.37 15.70 10.20
CA VAL A 99 -4.09 14.42 10.30
C VAL A 99 -5.08 14.48 11.46
N ASN A 100 -6.31 14.04 11.23
CA ASN A 100 -7.37 14.08 12.23
C ASN A 100 -7.29 12.86 13.18
N LEU A 101 -6.33 12.89 14.11
CA LEU A 101 -6.18 11.91 15.18
C LEU A 101 -6.45 12.52 16.56
N ASP A 102 -6.97 11.72 17.48
CA ASP A 102 -6.99 12.10 18.90
C ASP A 102 -5.58 11.94 19.49
N LYS A 103 -4.98 13.04 19.94
CA LYS A 103 -3.66 13.09 20.58
C LYS A 103 -3.61 12.33 21.91
N THR A 104 -4.77 12.13 22.53
CA THR A 104 -4.90 11.54 23.87
C THR A 104 -5.31 10.07 23.86
N ALA A 105 -5.73 9.57 22.69
CA ALA A 105 -6.04 8.17 22.50
C ALA A 105 -4.78 7.30 22.62
N GLN A 106 -4.98 6.06 23.06
CA GLN A 106 -3.99 4.99 23.06
C GLN A 106 -4.55 3.83 22.26
N ASP A 107 -4.25 3.84 20.97
CA ASP A 107 -4.69 2.87 19.99
C ASP A 107 -3.64 2.77 18.89
N THR A 108 -2.80 1.73 18.95
CA THR A 108 -1.75 1.50 17.96
C THR A 108 -2.27 0.83 16.68
N ASP A 109 -3.54 0.43 16.66
CA ASP A 109 -4.20 -0.21 15.51
C ASP A 109 -4.97 0.80 14.66
N GLU A 110 -5.12 2.04 15.15
CA GLU A 110 -5.64 3.15 14.35
C GLU A 110 -4.78 3.34 13.08
N THR A 111 -5.43 3.67 11.98
CA THR A 111 -4.79 3.72 10.65
C THR A 111 -4.60 5.13 10.14
N VAL A 112 -3.51 5.34 9.41
CA VAL A 112 -3.20 6.56 8.67
C VAL A 112 -2.95 6.24 7.22
N THR A 113 -3.23 7.19 6.33
CA THR A 113 -3.01 7.00 4.89
C THR A 113 -1.55 7.26 4.50
N GLU A 114 -1.12 6.70 3.37
CA GLU A 114 0.16 7.05 2.75
C GLU A 114 0.29 8.57 2.54
N ARG A 115 -0.82 9.24 2.21
CA ARG A 115 -0.87 10.70 2.03
C ARG A 115 -0.54 11.45 3.33
N ASP A 116 -1.04 10.97 4.45
CA ASP A 116 -0.74 11.51 5.78
C ASP A 116 0.75 11.35 6.10
N LEU A 117 1.32 10.19 5.76
CA LEU A 117 2.75 9.93 5.94
C LEU A 117 3.63 10.76 5.00
N ILE A 118 3.19 11.03 3.77
CA ILE A 118 3.88 11.94 2.85
C ILE A 118 3.87 13.37 3.41
N ALA A 119 2.76 13.82 3.99
CA ALA A 119 2.70 15.13 4.66
C ALA A 119 3.67 15.21 5.84
N LEU A 120 3.72 14.15 6.65
CA LEU A 120 4.69 14.02 7.75
C LEU A 120 6.13 14.00 7.24
N LEU A 121 6.41 13.26 6.17
CA LEU A 121 7.74 13.22 5.54
C LEU A 121 8.17 14.61 5.04
N ALA A 122 7.25 15.37 4.44
CA ALA A 122 7.52 16.72 3.97
C ALA A 122 7.86 17.68 5.12
N ASP A 123 7.16 17.59 6.25
CA ASP A 123 7.47 18.38 7.46
C ASP A 123 8.81 17.98 8.08
N ARG A 124 9.13 16.68 8.06
CA ARG A 124 10.35 16.10 8.66
C ARG A 124 11.52 15.97 7.70
N ALA A 125 11.46 16.64 6.54
CA ALA A 125 12.50 16.54 5.52
C ALA A 125 13.88 16.95 6.08
N GLY A 126 14.86 16.05 5.96
CA GLY A 126 16.21 16.26 6.50
C GLY A 126 16.38 15.96 8.00
N SER A 127 15.36 15.37 8.64
CA SER A 127 15.49 14.78 9.98
C SER A 127 15.70 13.27 9.88
N LYS A 128 16.21 12.66 10.96
CA LYS A 128 16.37 11.20 11.05
C LYS A 128 15.04 10.46 10.85
N GLU A 129 13.96 10.99 11.41
CA GLU A 129 12.61 10.41 11.28
C GLU A 129 12.13 10.53 9.83
N GLY A 130 12.42 11.65 9.15
CA GLY A 130 12.11 11.83 7.74
C GLY A 130 12.87 10.84 6.85
N ASP A 131 14.15 10.60 7.10
CA ASP A 131 14.93 9.60 6.36
C ASP A 131 14.35 8.18 6.55
N LEU A 132 14.03 7.81 7.79
CA LEU A 132 13.41 6.51 8.11
C LEU A 132 12.02 6.36 7.46
N LEU A 133 11.22 7.43 7.44
CA LEU A 133 9.91 7.42 6.83
C LEU A 133 10.01 7.34 5.30
N ALA A 134 10.99 8.00 4.69
CA ALA A 134 11.28 7.88 3.26
C ALA A 134 11.68 6.45 2.89
N ASP A 135 12.52 5.80 3.70
CA ASP A 135 12.91 4.40 3.49
C ASP A 135 11.72 3.46 3.67
N PHE A 136 10.87 3.69 4.67
CA PHE A 136 9.63 2.92 4.88
C PHE A 136 8.68 3.01 3.67
N LEU A 137 8.42 4.21 3.17
CA LEU A 137 7.53 4.43 2.02
C LEU A 137 8.13 3.94 0.70
N ARG A 138 9.48 3.87 0.58
CA ARG A 138 10.16 3.31 -0.60
C ARG A 138 10.33 1.79 -0.54
N GLY A 139 10.24 1.20 0.65
CA GLY A 139 11.05 0.03 1.01
C GLY A 139 10.36 -1.32 0.98
N ASP A 140 9.04 -1.44 1.12
CA ASP A 140 8.38 -2.74 1.06
C ASP A 140 6.96 -2.61 0.49
N SER A 141 6.58 -3.55 -0.38
CA SER A 141 5.20 -3.74 -0.79
C SER A 141 4.31 -3.78 0.46
N PRO A 142 3.19 -3.02 0.52
CA PRO A 142 2.31 -3.03 1.67
C PRO A 142 1.92 -4.47 2.03
N LYS A 143 1.98 -4.83 3.32
CA LYS A 143 1.44 -6.11 3.77
C LYS A 143 -0.06 -6.05 3.50
N ILE A 144 -0.55 -6.98 2.68
CA ILE A 144 -1.99 -7.14 2.49
C ILE A 144 -2.57 -7.64 3.82
N VAL A 145 -3.10 -6.73 4.63
CA VAL A 145 -3.81 -7.06 5.87
C VAL A 145 -5.28 -7.26 5.50
N TRP A 146 -5.74 -8.50 5.60
CA TRP A 146 -7.16 -8.81 5.48
C TRP A 146 -7.77 -8.67 6.87
N GLY A 147 -8.79 -7.82 7.01
CA GLY A 147 -9.64 -7.74 8.20
C GLY A 147 -10.53 -8.97 8.36
#